data_AF-A0A2D5ZRP8-F1
#
_entry.id   AF-A0A2D5ZRP8-F1
#
_cell.length_a   1.000
_cell.length_b   1.000
_cell.length_c   1.000
_cell.angle_alpha   90.00
_cell.angle_beta   90.00
_cell.angle_gamma   90.00
#
_symmetry.space_group_name_H-M   'P 1'
#
loop_
_entity.id
_entity.type
_entity.pdbx_description
1 polymer ?
#
loop_
_entity_poly.entity_id
_entity_poly.type
_entity_poly.pdbx_seq_one_letter_code
_entity_poly.pdbx_strand_id
1 'polypeptide(L)'
;MLHSTPRTRLLRLLLTAAAGLAALPGNAIGAETPEAMPPYNILFLTVDAFRSDHMGCYGYARETSPRIDAFAKEEATLFRNSISHSAWTVPGVVSLLTGQYPATHGIDTRHKIMDEFFPAPLKKLSELGYTNFGYVATGDAFSNVGFNTPEEFVRPSLQMVLERYQNERFTIWYHLKTTHLPYAAKSEIRERFRRPDSPEMMQHHTNLVTGLSMIKAGATTWDPATKPTVEDLYDACVYEQDEFIGQVFEHMKHLGLWDNTIIILTSDHGEELLEHGLIGHASTTLQGTLFDEVLRIPLLIRIPGIPGGGIVESIVQPSDVIPTVFEALGLPPVPGVQGLSLLPAIAGSGPGPNRRYAFSETTPCGWQCPGNRDKTIRLKSVRSLEWKLVVRVEESTQRTTALYDLKNDPAEITDVAGANRDVVAEMLAALQAHEEANLEAAWQGIERTIAHRAQNMRLLDRGERSAEAATLCDELAMLRYVFRVQNPSVFDRRSNDWAAALGGLWSLVGNKPNYWVCEEL
;
A
#
# COMPACT_ATOMS: atom_id res chain seq x y z
N MET A 1 -20.83 58.86 -22.54
CA MET A 1 -19.79 58.04 -23.20
C MET A 1 -20.44 56.73 -23.64
N LEU A 2 -20.37 56.42 -24.93
CA LEU A 2 -20.89 55.19 -25.56
C LEU A 2 -20.14 53.95 -25.01
N HIS A 3 -20.65 52.73 -24.86
CA HIS A 3 -21.96 52.12 -25.12
C HIS A 3 -22.08 50.80 -24.31
N SER A 4 -23.26 50.61 -23.71
CA SER A 4 -24.05 49.40 -23.38
C SER A 4 -23.43 48.00 -23.18
N THR A 5 -23.93 47.38 -22.10
CA THR A 5 -23.86 46.00 -21.58
C THR A 5 -24.76 44.98 -22.36
N PRO A 6 -25.14 43.81 -21.79
CA PRO A 6 -24.58 42.46 -22.00
C PRO A 6 -25.57 41.47 -22.68
N ARG A 7 -25.14 40.30 -23.18
CA ARG A 7 -26.10 39.25 -23.62
C ARG A 7 -25.65 37.81 -23.44
N THR A 8 -26.51 37.08 -22.72
CA THR A 8 -26.81 35.64 -22.76
C THR A 8 -27.39 35.20 -24.12
N ARG A 9 -27.05 33.98 -24.59
CA ARG A 9 -27.81 33.12 -25.56
C ARG A 9 -27.31 31.67 -25.39
N LEU A 10 -28.09 30.69 -24.95
CA LEU A 10 -29.25 29.97 -25.52
C LEU A 10 -28.93 29.04 -26.73
N LEU A 11 -29.22 27.75 -26.51
CA LEU A 11 -29.22 26.59 -27.41
C LEU A 11 -29.80 26.84 -28.82
N ARG A 12 -29.23 26.17 -29.83
CA ARG A 12 -29.95 25.61 -30.98
C ARG A 12 -29.36 24.27 -31.41
N LEU A 13 -30.27 23.35 -31.72
CA LEU A 13 -30.09 21.96 -32.14
C LEU A 13 -30.41 21.86 -33.65
N LEU A 14 -29.74 20.93 -34.33
CA LEU A 14 -30.17 20.11 -35.50
C LEU A 14 -29.38 20.19 -36.83
N LEU A 15 -28.93 18.97 -37.19
CA LEU A 15 -28.97 18.26 -38.49
C LEU A 15 -27.81 18.37 -39.50
N THR A 16 -26.97 17.32 -39.45
CA THR A 16 -26.50 16.43 -40.54
C THR A 16 -26.00 17.03 -41.86
N ALA A 17 -24.71 16.82 -42.13
CA ALA A 17 -24.23 16.41 -43.45
C ALA A 17 -23.02 15.47 -43.28
N ALA A 18 -23.17 14.25 -43.80
CA ALA A 18 -22.13 13.25 -43.90
C ALA A 18 -21.13 13.62 -45.01
N ALA A 19 -19.83 13.53 -44.73
CA ALA A 19 -18.79 13.28 -45.72
C ALA A 19 -17.56 12.72 -45.00
N GLY A 20 -17.12 11.53 -45.44
CA GLY A 20 -16.16 10.70 -44.74
C GLY A 20 -14.79 11.32 -44.53
N LEU A 21 -14.25 11.13 -43.33
CA LEU A 21 -12.81 11.07 -43.12
C LEU A 21 -12.44 9.59 -43.04
N ALA A 22 -11.66 9.14 -44.02
CA ALA A 22 -10.98 7.87 -44.00
C ALA A 22 -10.13 7.78 -42.71
N ALA A 23 -10.32 6.70 -41.96
CA ALA A 23 -9.46 6.32 -40.86
C ALA A 23 -8.04 6.12 -41.41
N LEU A 24 -7.10 6.97 -40.99
CA LEU A 24 -5.70 6.65 -41.06
C LEU A 24 -5.44 5.59 -39.98
N PRO A 25 -4.86 4.42 -40.30
CA PRO A 25 -4.44 3.49 -39.28
C PRO A 25 -3.33 4.18 -38.49
N GLY A 26 -3.65 4.57 -37.25
CA GLY A 26 -2.63 4.90 -36.28
C GLY A 26 -1.78 3.64 -36.11
N ASN A 27 -0.52 3.71 -36.53
CA ASN A 27 0.49 2.74 -36.11
C ASN A 27 0.57 2.82 -34.59
N ALA A 28 -0.26 2.01 -33.91
CA ALA A 28 0.08 1.51 -32.61
C ALA A 28 1.42 0.80 -32.79
N ILE A 29 2.48 1.37 -32.23
CA ILE A 29 3.69 0.62 -31.94
C ILE A 29 3.20 -0.44 -30.94
N GLY A 30 2.82 -1.61 -31.48
CA GLY A 30 2.46 -2.75 -30.68
C GLY A 30 3.68 -3.10 -29.85
N ALA A 31 3.61 -2.87 -28.55
CA ALA A 31 4.46 -3.60 -27.64
C ALA A 31 4.09 -5.07 -27.87
N GLU A 32 4.99 -5.83 -28.49
CA GLU A 32 4.81 -7.27 -28.63
C GLU A 32 4.70 -7.82 -27.20
N THR A 33 3.48 -8.25 -26.85
CA THR A 33 3.28 -9.09 -25.68
C THR A 33 4.13 -10.33 -25.91
N PRO A 34 5.06 -10.69 -25.00
CA PRO A 34 5.88 -11.88 -25.21
C PRO A 34 4.97 -13.07 -25.52
N GLU A 35 5.25 -13.80 -26.61
CA GLU A 35 4.43 -14.92 -27.15
C GLU A 35 4.06 -16.00 -26.11
N ALA A 36 4.69 -15.98 -24.93
CA ALA A 36 4.54 -16.94 -23.84
C ALA A 36 3.83 -16.42 -22.56
N MET A 37 3.39 -15.15 -22.49
CA MET A 37 2.74 -14.65 -21.27
C MET A 37 1.31 -15.20 -21.11
N PRO A 38 0.97 -15.79 -19.95
CA PRO A 38 -0.40 -16.20 -19.66
C PRO A 38 -1.40 -15.05 -19.87
N PRO A 39 -2.64 -15.33 -20.30
CA PRO A 39 -3.66 -14.31 -20.55
C PRO A 39 -4.33 -13.85 -19.26
N TYR A 40 -3.55 -13.67 -18.19
CA TYR A 40 -4.11 -13.34 -16.88
C TYR A 40 -4.44 -11.86 -16.76
N ASN A 41 -5.63 -11.57 -16.27
CA ASN A 41 -6.00 -10.31 -15.62
C ASN A 41 -5.55 -10.31 -14.16
N ILE A 42 -5.52 -9.14 -13.53
CA ILE A 42 -5.08 -8.98 -12.14
C ILE A 42 -6.10 -8.14 -11.39
N LEU A 43 -6.60 -8.65 -10.27
CA LEU A 43 -7.50 -7.95 -9.36
C LEU A 43 -6.88 -7.86 -7.96
N PHE A 44 -6.50 -6.65 -7.56
CA PHE A 44 -6.17 -6.30 -6.18
C PHE A 44 -7.43 -5.80 -5.47
N LEU A 45 -7.99 -6.65 -4.61
CA LEU A 45 -9.12 -6.32 -3.76
C LEU A 45 -8.60 -6.05 -2.35
N THR A 46 -8.54 -4.78 -1.99
CA THR A 46 -8.12 -4.34 -0.66
C THR A 46 -9.31 -3.88 0.14
N VAL A 47 -9.35 -4.22 1.42
CA VAL A 47 -10.36 -3.71 2.36
C VAL A 47 -9.63 -2.93 3.45
N ASP A 48 -10.03 -1.68 3.69
CA ASP A 48 -9.45 -0.77 4.69
C ASP A 48 -9.71 -1.30 6.11
N ALA A 49 -8.66 -1.38 6.93
CA ALA A 49 -8.74 -1.76 8.34
C ALA A 49 -9.36 -3.16 8.57
N PHE A 50 -9.04 -4.13 7.72
CA PHE A 50 -9.62 -5.48 7.73
C PHE A 50 -8.77 -6.48 8.53
N ARG A 51 -9.38 -7.05 9.58
CA ARG A 51 -8.72 -7.93 10.55
C ARG A 51 -8.84 -9.40 10.17
N SER A 52 -7.71 -10.09 10.13
CA SER A 52 -7.68 -11.54 9.84
C SER A 52 -8.34 -12.36 10.94
N ASP A 53 -8.16 -11.98 12.20
CA ASP A 53 -8.69 -12.69 13.38
C ASP A 53 -10.20 -12.56 13.56
N HIS A 54 -10.88 -11.82 12.69
CA HIS A 54 -12.35 -11.73 12.59
C HIS A 54 -12.92 -12.53 11.39
N MET A 55 -12.19 -13.53 10.89
CA MET A 55 -12.62 -14.39 9.77
C MET A 55 -12.56 -15.88 10.10
N GLY A 56 -13.54 -16.65 9.64
CA GLY A 56 -13.64 -18.08 9.92
C GLY A 56 -12.46 -18.89 9.37
N CYS A 57 -11.96 -18.56 8.17
CA CYS A 57 -10.78 -19.19 7.57
C CYS A 57 -9.47 -18.94 8.34
N TYR A 58 -9.44 -17.95 9.23
CA TYR A 58 -8.34 -17.69 10.17
C TYR A 58 -8.61 -18.21 11.59
N GLY A 59 -9.77 -18.83 11.82
CA GLY A 59 -10.15 -19.47 13.09
C GLY A 59 -11.12 -18.67 13.94
N TYR A 60 -11.73 -17.60 13.42
CA TYR A 60 -12.74 -16.85 14.17
C TYR A 60 -14.01 -17.68 14.37
N ALA A 61 -14.60 -17.59 15.57
CA ALA A 61 -15.71 -18.46 15.96
C ALA A 61 -17.07 -18.04 15.37
N ARG A 62 -17.21 -16.77 14.97
CA ARG A 62 -18.46 -16.22 14.43
C ARG A 62 -18.45 -16.30 12.92
N GLU A 63 -19.62 -16.52 12.33
CA GLU A 63 -19.81 -16.59 10.88
C GLU A 63 -19.85 -15.18 10.26
N THR A 64 -18.71 -14.50 10.28
CA THR A 64 -18.51 -13.15 9.74
C THR A 64 -18.05 -13.17 8.29
N SER A 65 -17.45 -14.26 7.80
CA SER A 65 -16.82 -14.31 6.47
C SER A 65 -17.13 -15.56 5.63
N PRO A 66 -18.36 -16.09 5.59
CA PRO A 66 -18.65 -17.37 4.95
C PRO A 66 -18.27 -17.45 3.45
N ARG A 67 -18.34 -16.34 2.69
CA ARG A 67 -17.95 -16.34 1.26
C ARG A 67 -16.45 -16.38 1.08
N ILE A 68 -15.72 -15.60 1.86
CA ILE A 68 -14.25 -15.59 1.89
C ILE A 68 -13.74 -16.93 2.43
N ASP A 69 -14.42 -17.54 3.39
CA ASP A 69 -14.04 -18.86 3.93
C ASP A 69 -14.12 -19.95 2.86
N ALA A 70 -15.20 -19.94 2.06
CA ALA A 70 -15.34 -20.84 0.92
C ALA A 70 -14.24 -20.57 -0.14
N PHE A 71 -13.99 -19.29 -0.46
CA PHE A 71 -12.91 -18.91 -1.37
C PHE A 71 -11.52 -19.38 -0.89
N ALA A 72 -11.21 -19.21 0.39
CA ALA A 72 -9.97 -19.68 1.00
C ALA A 72 -9.79 -21.19 0.86
N LYS A 73 -10.88 -21.94 1.10
CA LYS A 73 -10.87 -23.40 1.11
C LYS A 73 -10.79 -24.01 -0.29
N GLU A 74 -11.45 -23.39 -1.26
CA GLU A 74 -11.71 -24.01 -2.55
C GLU A 74 -10.85 -23.44 -3.68
N GLU A 75 -10.47 -22.16 -3.58
CA GLU A 75 -10.04 -21.38 -4.75
C GLU A 75 -8.71 -20.65 -4.55
N ALA A 76 -8.33 -20.34 -3.29
CA ALA A 76 -7.16 -19.53 -2.99
C ALA A 76 -6.14 -20.24 -2.09
N THR A 77 -4.92 -19.71 -2.07
CA THR A 77 -3.95 -19.99 -1.01
C THR A 77 -4.10 -18.94 0.09
N LEU A 78 -4.27 -19.39 1.33
CA LEU A 78 -4.34 -18.55 2.53
C LEU A 78 -2.96 -18.38 3.16
N PHE A 79 -2.62 -17.17 3.57
CA PHE A 79 -1.35 -16.86 4.25
C PHE A 79 -1.61 -16.49 5.71
N ARG A 80 -1.20 -17.34 6.67
CA ARG A 80 -1.56 -17.18 8.08
C ARG A 80 -0.87 -15.98 8.77
N ASN A 81 0.32 -15.63 8.28
CA ASN A 81 1.22 -14.64 8.88
C ASN A 81 1.55 -13.51 7.90
N SER A 82 0.52 -12.86 7.33
CA SER A 82 0.69 -11.64 6.53
C SER A 82 0.72 -10.40 7.42
N ILE A 83 1.82 -9.64 7.36
CA ILE A 83 2.09 -8.51 8.25
C ILE A 83 2.20 -7.22 7.44
N SER A 84 1.34 -6.25 7.74
CA SER A 84 1.34 -4.95 7.08
C SER A 84 2.63 -4.18 7.32
N HIS A 85 3.02 -3.38 6.33
CA HIS A 85 4.16 -2.47 6.43
C HIS A 85 3.88 -1.23 7.28
N SER A 86 2.62 -0.88 7.53
CA SER A 86 2.26 0.31 8.28
C SER A 86 0.90 0.20 8.96
N ALA A 87 0.65 1.09 9.93
CA ALA A 87 -0.58 1.17 10.69
C ALA A 87 -1.62 2.14 10.10
N TRP A 88 -1.50 2.47 8.80
CA TRP A 88 -2.46 3.30 8.09
C TRP A 88 -2.36 3.14 6.56
N THR A 89 -3.44 3.49 5.86
CA THR A 89 -3.74 3.09 4.48
C THR A 89 -2.64 3.38 3.46
N VAL A 90 -2.23 4.64 3.31
CA VAL A 90 -1.43 5.07 2.15
C VAL A 90 -0.09 4.35 2.05
N PRO A 91 0.78 4.32 3.09
CA PRO A 91 2.03 3.56 3.01
C PRO A 91 1.80 2.07 2.78
N GLY A 92 0.84 1.45 3.47
CA GLY A 92 0.55 0.02 3.32
C GLY A 92 0.17 -0.35 1.88
N VAL A 93 -0.72 0.45 1.27
CA VAL A 93 -1.15 0.25 -0.12
C VAL A 93 -0.03 0.55 -1.12
N VAL A 94 0.75 1.63 -0.93
CA VAL A 94 1.88 1.92 -1.82
C VAL A 94 2.90 0.78 -1.77
N SER A 95 3.19 0.24 -0.58
CA SER A 95 4.07 -0.93 -0.44
C SER A 95 3.53 -2.17 -1.16
N LEU A 96 2.21 -2.42 -1.09
CA LEU A 96 1.54 -3.51 -1.83
C LEU A 96 1.72 -3.36 -3.35
N LEU A 97 1.50 -2.17 -3.89
CA LEU A 97 1.47 -1.93 -5.34
C LEU A 97 2.85 -1.72 -5.98
N THR A 98 3.84 -1.37 -5.17
CA THR A 98 5.22 -1.13 -5.63
C THR A 98 6.16 -2.27 -5.28
N GLY A 99 5.81 -3.10 -4.29
CA GLY A 99 6.71 -4.11 -3.75
C GLY A 99 7.86 -3.54 -2.92
N GLN A 100 7.75 -2.31 -2.44
CA GLN A 100 8.78 -1.60 -1.67
C GLN A 100 8.35 -1.34 -0.22
N TYR A 101 9.30 -1.13 0.69
CA TYR A 101 9.00 -0.70 2.07
C TYR A 101 8.76 0.82 2.13
N PRO A 102 8.05 1.35 3.16
CA PRO A 102 7.79 2.78 3.29
C PRO A 102 9.03 3.65 3.35
N ALA A 103 10.08 3.19 4.03
CA ALA A 103 11.39 3.85 4.06
C ALA A 103 12.04 3.98 2.67
N THR A 104 11.72 3.09 1.72
CA THR A 104 12.28 3.11 0.36
C THR A 104 11.44 3.97 -0.58
N HIS A 105 10.11 3.77 -0.63
CA HIS A 105 9.24 4.58 -1.48
C HIS A 105 8.95 6.00 -0.91
N GLY A 106 9.35 6.25 0.33
CA GLY A 106 9.37 7.57 0.97
C GLY A 106 8.01 8.10 1.43
N ILE A 107 6.93 7.34 1.25
CA ILE A 107 5.57 7.72 1.66
C ILE A 107 5.31 7.25 3.09
N ASP A 108 5.49 8.13 4.06
CA ASP A 108 5.27 7.87 5.50
C ASP A 108 4.42 8.95 6.19
N THR A 109 4.09 10.04 5.49
CA THR A 109 3.26 11.16 5.95
C THR A 109 2.38 11.68 4.82
N ARG A 110 1.36 12.48 5.16
CA ARG A 110 0.50 13.16 4.18
C ARG A 110 1.27 14.07 3.20
N HIS A 111 0.69 14.26 2.00
CA HIS A 111 1.18 15.14 0.92
C HIS A 111 2.55 14.77 0.34
N LYS A 112 3.03 13.55 0.59
CA LYS A 112 4.19 13.03 -0.12
C LYS A 112 3.75 12.42 -1.45
N ILE A 113 4.57 12.64 -2.46
CA ILE A 113 4.43 12.07 -3.79
C ILE A 113 5.50 10.99 -3.93
N MET A 114 5.13 9.85 -4.52
CA MET A 114 6.12 8.83 -4.84
C MET A 114 6.96 9.38 -5.97
N ASP A 115 8.27 9.42 -5.78
CA ASP A 115 9.16 9.94 -6.81
C ASP A 115 9.00 9.11 -8.09
N GLU A 116 8.99 9.77 -9.25
CA GLU A 116 8.84 9.12 -10.57
C GLU A 116 10.00 8.15 -10.87
N PHE A 117 11.07 8.27 -10.09
CA PHE A 117 12.29 7.49 -10.12
C PHE A 117 12.18 6.12 -9.44
N PHE A 118 11.18 5.94 -8.57
CA PHE A 118 10.96 4.64 -7.95
C PHE A 118 10.26 3.68 -8.92
N PRO A 119 10.53 2.36 -8.80
CA PRO A 119 9.88 1.35 -9.60
C PRO A 119 8.37 1.51 -9.57
N ALA A 120 7.77 1.57 -10.75
CA ALA A 120 6.34 1.57 -10.96
C ALA A 120 5.95 0.28 -11.70
N PRO A 121 5.79 -0.86 -11.00
CA PRO A 121 5.48 -2.14 -11.62
C PRO A 121 4.26 -2.07 -12.53
N LEU A 122 3.24 -1.29 -12.15
CA LEU A 122 2.04 -1.11 -12.97
C LEU A 122 2.36 -0.40 -14.28
N LYS A 123 3.27 0.59 -14.30
CA LYS A 123 3.73 1.21 -15.56
C LYS A 123 4.32 0.17 -16.51
N LYS A 124 5.06 -0.82 -15.99
CA LYS A 124 5.57 -1.93 -16.80
C LYS A 124 4.45 -2.80 -17.37
N LEU A 125 3.37 -3.03 -16.62
CA LEU A 125 2.19 -3.72 -17.13
C LEU A 125 1.47 -2.90 -18.22
N SER A 126 1.39 -1.57 -18.10
CA SER A 126 0.87 -0.70 -19.15
C SER A 126 1.65 -0.85 -20.46
N GLU A 127 2.99 -0.89 -20.38
CA GLU A 127 3.86 -1.15 -21.54
C GLU A 127 3.59 -2.51 -22.20
N LEU A 128 3.01 -3.46 -21.47
CA LEU A 128 2.63 -4.80 -21.96
C LEU A 128 1.15 -4.88 -22.37
N GLY A 129 0.47 -3.74 -22.48
CA GLY A 129 -0.92 -3.66 -22.92
C GLY A 129 -1.96 -3.87 -21.84
N TYR A 130 -1.60 -3.79 -20.55
CA TYR A 130 -2.59 -3.78 -19.47
C TYR A 130 -3.23 -2.40 -19.30
N THR A 131 -4.54 -2.39 -19.15
CA THR A 131 -5.26 -1.24 -18.62
C THR A 131 -5.24 -1.28 -17.10
N ASN A 132 -4.57 -0.30 -16.48
CA ASN A 132 -4.45 -0.22 -15.02
C ASN A 132 -5.46 0.77 -14.43
N PHE A 133 -6.46 0.25 -13.74
CA PHE A 133 -7.49 1.02 -13.05
C PHE A 133 -7.25 1.03 -11.53
N GLY A 134 -7.41 2.18 -10.88
CA GLY A 134 -7.32 2.35 -9.43
C GLY A 134 -8.48 3.19 -8.88
N TYR A 135 -9.36 2.57 -8.09
CA TYR A 135 -10.60 3.20 -7.59
C TYR A 135 -10.36 4.41 -6.66
N VAL A 136 -9.24 4.43 -5.93
CA VAL A 136 -8.88 5.49 -4.97
C VAL A 136 -7.48 6.01 -5.27
N ALA A 137 -7.17 6.23 -6.55
CA ALA A 137 -5.87 6.76 -7.00
C ALA A 137 -5.79 8.31 -6.95
N THR A 138 -6.75 8.99 -6.33
CA THR A 138 -6.88 10.47 -6.41
C THR A 138 -6.00 11.24 -5.43
N GLY A 139 -5.07 10.58 -4.74
CA GLY A 139 -4.15 11.20 -3.79
C GLY A 139 -2.73 11.29 -4.35
N ASP A 140 -2.03 12.37 -4.02
CA ASP A 140 -0.65 12.66 -4.43
C ASP A 140 0.32 11.48 -4.26
N ALA A 141 0.10 10.64 -3.26
CA ALA A 141 0.92 9.47 -2.97
C ALA A 141 0.81 8.33 -4.00
N PHE A 142 -0.27 8.27 -4.77
CA PHE A 142 -0.48 7.28 -5.83
C PHE A 142 -0.05 7.79 -7.21
N SER A 143 0.34 9.07 -7.30
CA SER A 143 1.06 9.59 -8.44
C SER A 143 2.28 8.72 -8.69
N ASN A 144 2.56 8.43 -9.97
CA ASN A 144 3.68 7.60 -10.43
C ASN A 144 3.61 6.10 -10.11
N VAL A 145 2.59 5.58 -9.39
CA VAL A 145 2.45 4.12 -9.18
C VAL A 145 2.15 3.37 -10.49
N GLY A 146 1.58 4.07 -11.48
CA GLY A 146 1.37 3.55 -12.85
C GLY A 146 -0.09 3.23 -13.20
N PHE A 147 -1.06 3.86 -12.53
CA PHE A 147 -2.48 3.80 -12.90
C PHE A 147 -2.80 4.73 -14.07
N ASN A 148 -3.73 4.29 -14.93
CA ASN A 148 -4.24 5.01 -16.10
C ASN A 148 -5.72 5.39 -15.91
N THR A 149 -6.13 5.65 -14.65
CA THR A 149 -7.54 5.78 -14.30
C THR A 149 -8.14 7.04 -14.94
N PRO A 150 -9.19 6.93 -15.77
CA PRO A 150 -9.85 8.10 -16.33
C PRO A 150 -10.50 8.95 -15.24
N GLU A 151 -10.32 10.27 -15.29
CA GLU A 151 -10.91 11.23 -14.33
C GLU A 151 -12.46 11.19 -14.29
N GLU A 152 -13.10 10.66 -15.34
CA GLU A 152 -14.56 10.58 -15.48
C GLU A 152 -15.24 9.53 -14.57
N PHE A 153 -14.48 8.68 -13.87
CA PHE A 153 -15.03 7.64 -12.98
C PHE A 153 -15.32 8.16 -11.57
N VAL A 154 -16.45 8.85 -11.40
CA VAL A 154 -16.95 9.21 -10.07
C VAL A 154 -17.53 7.97 -9.37
N ARG A 155 -16.71 7.33 -8.52
CA ARG A 155 -17.11 6.23 -7.61
C ARG A 155 -17.89 5.07 -8.28
N PRO A 156 -17.37 4.43 -9.35
CA PRO A 156 -18.03 3.26 -9.94
C PRO A 156 -18.09 2.06 -9.00
N SER A 157 -19.11 1.20 -9.15
CA SER A 157 -19.06 -0.13 -8.55
C SER A 157 -17.99 -0.99 -9.23
N LEU A 158 -17.41 -1.94 -8.50
CA LEU A 158 -16.41 -2.86 -9.06
C LEU A 158 -16.99 -3.67 -10.23
N GLN A 159 -18.26 -4.07 -10.17
CA GLN A 159 -18.94 -4.76 -11.27
C GLN A 159 -18.94 -3.93 -12.55
N MET A 160 -19.26 -2.63 -12.49
CA MET A 160 -19.21 -1.75 -13.68
C MET A 160 -17.80 -1.63 -14.26
N VAL A 161 -16.77 -1.60 -13.40
CA VAL A 161 -15.37 -1.57 -13.84
C VAL A 161 -15.02 -2.88 -14.56
N LEU A 162 -15.40 -4.03 -13.99
CA LEU A 162 -15.19 -5.35 -14.58
C LEU A 162 -15.90 -5.47 -15.94
N GLU A 163 -17.16 -5.06 -16.04
CA GLU A 163 -17.92 -5.06 -17.30
C GLU A 163 -17.26 -4.17 -18.37
N ARG A 164 -16.72 -3.01 -17.99
CA ARG A 164 -16.06 -2.10 -18.93
C ARG A 164 -14.80 -2.72 -19.53
N TYR A 165 -13.96 -3.32 -18.69
CA TYR A 165 -12.65 -3.82 -19.09
C TYR A 165 -12.63 -5.32 -19.38
N GLN A 166 -13.78 -6.00 -19.42
CA GLN A 166 -13.88 -7.46 -19.60
C GLN A 166 -13.21 -7.99 -20.88
N ASN A 167 -13.05 -7.16 -21.91
CA ASN A 167 -12.43 -7.52 -23.19
C ASN A 167 -10.97 -7.03 -23.32
N GLU A 168 -10.40 -6.46 -22.26
CA GLU A 168 -9.03 -5.96 -22.21
C GLU A 168 -8.20 -6.82 -21.23
N ARG A 169 -6.88 -6.77 -21.35
CA ARG A 169 -6.01 -7.19 -20.24
C ARG A 169 -6.04 -6.08 -19.20
N PHE A 170 -6.41 -6.39 -17.96
CA PHE A 170 -6.52 -5.36 -16.94
C PHE A 170 -5.73 -5.67 -15.67
N THR A 171 -5.34 -4.58 -15.01
CA THR A 171 -5.01 -4.56 -13.59
C THR A 171 -6.01 -3.66 -12.89
N ILE A 172 -6.86 -4.21 -12.03
CA ILE A 172 -7.80 -3.43 -11.23
C ILE A 172 -7.33 -3.45 -9.79
N TRP A 173 -7.07 -2.28 -9.22
CA TRP A 173 -7.02 -2.09 -7.78
C TRP A 173 -8.31 -1.43 -7.31
N TYR A 174 -9.04 -2.14 -6.44
CA TYR A 174 -10.27 -1.67 -5.83
C TYR A 174 -10.13 -1.69 -4.30
N HIS A 175 -10.30 -0.54 -3.68
CA HIS A 175 -10.12 -0.34 -2.25
C HIS A 175 -11.45 -0.03 -1.57
N LEU A 176 -11.87 -0.95 -0.73
CA LEU A 176 -13.14 -0.97 0.00
C LEU A 176 -12.93 -0.41 1.41
N LYS A 177 -13.95 0.21 2.00
CA LYS A 177 -13.81 0.95 3.27
C LYS A 177 -14.81 0.54 4.35
N THR A 178 -15.48 -0.60 4.18
CA THR A 178 -16.62 -0.99 5.01
C THR A 178 -16.24 -1.24 6.47
N THR A 179 -15.01 -1.68 6.73
CA THR A 179 -14.48 -2.01 8.07
C THR A 179 -13.69 -0.89 8.72
N HIS A 180 -13.46 0.23 8.02
CA HIS A 180 -12.94 1.46 8.61
C HIS A 180 -14.06 2.21 9.37
N LEU A 181 -13.72 2.93 10.44
CA LEU A 181 -14.66 3.83 11.13
C LEU A 181 -15.41 4.80 10.17
N PRO A 182 -16.70 5.07 10.40
CA PRO A 182 -17.57 4.50 11.42
C PRO A 182 -18.08 3.08 11.06
N TYR A 183 -18.28 2.24 12.08
CA TYR A 183 -18.82 0.88 11.93
C TYR A 183 -20.34 0.90 11.71
N ALA A 184 -20.74 1.29 10.50
CA ALA A 184 -22.11 1.64 10.14
C ALA A 184 -22.75 0.66 9.15
N ALA A 185 -22.52 -0.65 9.34
CA ALA A 185 -23.18 -1.68 8.54
C ALA A 185 -24.72 -1.55 8.60
N LYS A 186 -25.40 -2.08 7.58
CA LYS A 186 -26.87 -2.10 7.51
C LYS A 186 -27.51 -2.61 8.80
N SER A 187 -28.66 -2.02 9.17
CA SER A 187 -29.39 -2.34 10.40
C SER A 187 -29.66 -3.84 10.58
N GLU A 188 -30.04 -4.50 9.50
CA GLU A 188 -30.41 -5.92 9.52
C GLU A 188 -29.19 -6.80 9.81
N ILE A 189 -28.01 -6.39 9.32
CA ILE A 189 -26.75 -7.09 9.57
C ILE A 189 -26.28 -6.81 11.00
N ARG A 190 -26.36 -5.57 11.49
CA ARG A 190 -26.03 -5.24 12.88
C ARG A 190 -26.85 -6.04 13.88
N GLU A 191 -28.15 -6.21 13.63
CA GLU A 191 -29.03 -7.00 14.50
C GLU A 191 -28.63 -8.48 14.54
N ARG A 192 -28.10 -9.04 13.44
CA ARG A 192 -27.58 -10.43 13.41
C ARG A 192 -26.44 -10.65 14.40
N PHE A 193 -25.59 -9.64 14.62
CA PHE A 193 -24.42 -9.74 15.49
C PHE A 193 -24.66 -9.14 16.88
N ARG A 194 -25.76 -8.40 17.11
CA ARG A 194 -26.05 -7.73 18.38
C ARG A 194 -26.22 -8.73 19.53
N ARG A 195 -25.48 -8.53 20.62
CA ARG A 195 -25.71 -9.23 21.89
C ARG A 195 -26.85 -8.55 22.71
N PRO A 196 -27.64 -9.29 23.53
CA PRO A 196 -28.89 -8.79 24.10
C PRO A 196 -28.78 -7.64 25.11
N ASP A 197 -27.66 -7.53 25.83
CA ASP A 197 -27.54 -6.72 27.05
C ASP A 197 -26.71 -5.44 26.84
N SER A 198 -27.25 -4.41 26.18
CA SER A 198 -26.54 -3.12 25.97
C SER A 198 -27.02 -2.01 26.93
N PRO A 199 -26.27 -1.73 28.02
CA PRO A 199 -26.45 -0.55 28.89
C PRO A 199 -26.45 0.81 28.17
N GLU A 200 -26.99 1.85 28.85
CA GLU A 200 -27.03 3.23 28.36
C GLU A 200 -25.64 3.83 28.08
N MET A 201 -24.63 3.55 28.92
CA MET A 201 -23.24 3.96 28.66
C MET A 201 -22.68 3.33 27.38
N MET A 202 -23.07 2.09 27.08
CA MET A 202 -22.71 1.43 25.83
C MET A 202 -23.42 2.06 24.63
N GLN A 203 -24.62 2.63 24.81
CA GLN A 203 -25.29 3.38 23.75
C GLN A 203 -24.51 4.64 23.36
N HIS A 204 -23.93 5.37 24.33
CA HIS A 204 -23.06 6.52 24.03
C HIS A 204 -21.84 6.09 23.20
N HIS A 205 -21.12 5.06 23.65
CA HIS A 205 -19.96 4.51 22.93
C HIS A 205 -20.32 3.94 21.56
N THR A 206 -21.46 3.26 21.45
CA THR A 206 -22.02 2.81 20.17
C THR A 206 -22.18 3.98 19.22
N ASN A 207 -22.81 5.08 19.67
CA ASN A 207 -23.02 6.25 18.82
C ASN A 207 -21.69 6.86 18.33
N LEU A 208 -20.63 6.82 19.15
CA LEU A 208 -19.30 7.29 18.73
C LEU A 208 -18.75 6.43 17.59
N VAL A 209 -18.69 5.10 17.77
CA VAL A 209 -18.09 4.19 16.78
C VAL A 209 -18.94 4.03 15.52
N THR A 210 -20.25 4.24 15.59
CA THR A 210 -21.13 4.23 14.41
C THR A 210 -21.30 5.61 13.74
N GLY A 211 -20.84 6.69 14.38
CA GLY A 211 -21.12 8.07 13.96
C GLY A 211 -19.89 8.90 13.59
N LEU A 212 -18.71 8.53 14.08
CA LEU A 212 -17.48 9.29 13.86
C LEU A 212 -16.50 8.50 12.99
N SER A 213 -15.88 9.19 12.03
CA SER A 213 -14.79 8.65 11.21
C SER A 213 -13.42 8.71 11.91
N MET A 214 -13.34 9.37 13.07
CA MET A 214 -12.14 9.47 13.89
C MET A 214 -12.50 9.59 15.37
N ILE A 215 -11.78 8.88 16.23
CA ILE A 215 -11.91 8.98 17.68
C ILE A 215 -10.51 9.11 18.29
N LYS A 216 -10.13 10.34 18.66
CA LYS A 216 -8.79 10.63 19.18
C LYS A 216 -8.54 9.90 20.50
N ALA A 217 -7.30 9.47 20.72
CA ALA A 217 -6.86 8.93 22.00
C ALA A 217 -7.18 9.93 23.14
N GLY A 218 -7.80 9.43 24.21
CA GLY A 218 -8.23 10.25 25.35
C GLY A 218 -9.45 11.15 25.10
N ALA A 219 -10.12 11.06 23.94
CA ALA A 219 -11.35 11.84 23.68
C ALA A 219 -12.54 11.39 24.54
N THR A 220 -12.54 10.15 25.00
CA THR A 220 -13.53 9.58 25.92
C THR A 220 -12.85 8.56 26.85
N THR A 221 -13.53 8.20 27.94
CA THR A 221 -13.15 7.06 28.79
C THR A 221 -13.95 5.85 28.36
N TRP A 222 -13.27 4.81 27.88
CA TRP A 222 -13.92 3.56 27.49
C TRP A 222 -14.21 2.70 28.71
N ASP A 223 -15.43 2.20 28.80
CA ASP A 223 -15.77 1.11 29.71
C ASP A 223 -15.32 -0.20 29.05
N PRO A 224 -14.45 -1.02 29.66
CA PRO A 224 -14.05 -2.31 29.12
C PRO A 224 -15.22 -3.23 28.72
N ALA A 225 -16.39 -3.09 29.37
CA ALA A 225 -17.61 -3.81 29.01
C ALA A 225 -18.17 -3.42 27.63
N THR A 226 -17.67 -2.34 27.03
CA THR A 226 -18.05 -1.86 25.68
C THR A 226 -17.39 -2.70 24.58
N LYS A 227 -16.22 -3.29 24.83
CA LYS A 227 -15.43 -4.00 23.81
C LYS A 227 -16.26 -5.01 23.00
N PRO A 228 -17.06 -5.90 23.62
CA PRO A 228 -17.92 -6.81 22.88
C PRO A 228 -18.86 -6.10 21.89
N THR A 229 -19.46 -4.96 22.27
CA THR A 229 -20.36 -4.21 21.36
C THR A 229 -19.60 -3.56 20.20
N VAL A 230 -18.37 -3.11 20.42
CA VAL A 230 -17.51 -2.63 19.33
C VAL A 230 -17.20 -3.77 18.36
N GLU A 231 -16.84 -4.95 18.88
CA GLU A 231 -16.61 -6.16 18.07
C GLU A 231 -17.88 -6.56 17.29
N ASP A 232 -19.08 -6.49 17.88
CA ASP A 232 -20.34 -6.81 17.19
C ASP A 232 -20.59 -5.90 15.97
N LEU A 233 -20.28 -4.61 16.12
CA LEU A 233 -20.45 -3.62 15.05
C LEU A 233 -19.40 -3.80 13.96
N TYR A 234 -18.16 -4.10 14.34
CA TYR A 234 -17.08 -4.41 13.41
C TYR A 234 -17.37 -5.72 12.65
N ASP A 235 -17.80 -6.78 13.34
CA ASP A 235 -18.19 -8.06 12.74
C ASP A 235 -19.33 -7.92 11.74
N ALA A 236 -20.29 -7.03 12.01
CA ALA A 236 -21.33 -6.69 11.05
C ALA A 236 -20.77 -6.03 9.78
N CYS A 237 -19.75 -5.18 9.90
CA CYS A 237 -19.04 -4.60 8.74
C CYS A 237 -18.24 -5.67 7.97
N VAL A 238 -17.57 -6.60 8.67
CA VAL A 238 -16.87 -7.74 8.06
C VAL A 238 -17.85 -8.58 7.23
N TYR A 239 -19.01 -8.91 7.80
CA TYR A 239 -20.04 -9.68 7.11
C TYR A 239 -20.65 -8.95 5.92
N GLU A 240 -20.94 -7.65 6.04
CA GLU A 240 -21.39 -6.87 4.89
C GLU A 240 -20.36 -6.86 3.76
N GLN A 241 -19.07 -6.79 4.13
CA GLN A 241 -17.98 -6.82 3.17
C GLN A 241 -17.83 -8.19 2.50
N ASP A 242 -17.96 -9.28 3.26
CA ASP A 242 -17.93 -10.66 2.77
C ASP A 242 -19.03 -10.92 1.73
N GLU A 243 -20.26 -10.47 2.00
CA GLU A 243 -21.38 -10.60 1.07
C GLU A 243 -21.14 -9.82 -0.23
N PHE A 244 -20.56 -8.61 -0.16
CA PHE A 244 -20.19 -7.86 -1.35
C PHE A 244 -19.11 -8.58 -2.17
N ILE A 245 -18.09 -9.15 -1.51
CA ILE A 245 -17.02 -9.88 -2.17
C ILE A 245 -17.57 -11.14 -2.86
N GLY A 246 -18.47 -11.87 -2.21
CA GLY A 246 -19.18 -13.00 -2.81
C GLY A 246 -19.94 -12.60 -4.08
N GLN A 247 -20.65 -11.46 -4.06
CA GLN A 247 -21.34 -10.94 -5.24
C GLN A 247 -20.39 -10.58 -6.39
N VAL A 248 -19.21 -10.02 -6.07
CA VAL A 248 -18.17 -9.74 -7.08
C VAL A 248 -17.66 -11.03 -7.70
N PHE A 249 -17.36 -12.06 -6.90
CA PHE A 249 -16.88 -13.34 -7.41
C PHE A 249 -17.89 -14.02 -8.34
N GLU A 250 -19.17 -14.05 -7.97
CA GLU A 250 -20.22 -14.59 -8.84
C GLU A 250 -20.37 -13.78 -10.13
N HIS A 251 -20.25 -12.45 -10.05
CA HIS A 251 -20.28 -11.60 -11.23
C HIS A 251 -19.09 -11.85 -12.17
N MET A 252 -17.88 -12.03 -11.63
CA MET A 252 -16.70 -12.40 -12.42
C MET A 252 -16.88 -13.74 -13.14
N LYS A 253 -17.49 -14.74 -12.48
CA LYS A 253 -17.84 -16.02 -13.11
C LYS A 253 -18.81 -15.83 -14.28
N HIS A 254 -19.84 -15.00 -14.10
CA HIS A 254 -20.79 -14.68 -15.18
C HIS A 254 -20.15 -13.98 -16.38
N LEU A 255 -19.16 -13.11 -16.14
CA LEU A 255 -18.41 -12.44 -17.21
C LEU A 255 -17.32 -13.32 -17.85
N GLY A 256 -17.13 -14.56 -17.38
CA GLY A 256 -16.04 -15.42 -17.86
C GLY A 256 -14.65 -14.95 -17.44
N LEU A 257 -14.56 -14.07 -16.42
CA LEU A 257 -13.30 -13.53 -15.92
C LEU A 257 -12.67 -14.41 -14.81
N TRP A 258 -13.39 -15.39 -14.29
CA TRP A 258 -12.88 -16.23 -13.19
C TRP A 258 -11.63 -17.00 -13.59
N ASP A 259 -11.66 -17.71 -14.72
CA ASP A 259 -10.59 -18.65 -15.11
C ASP A 259 -9.35 -17.98 -15.73
N ASN A 260 -9.37 -16.66 -15.86
CA ASN A 260 -8.24 -15.89 -16.38
C ASN A 260 -7.85 -14.72 -15.46
N THR A 261 -8.28 -14.66 -14.20
CA THR A 261 -7.93 -13.56 -13.29
C THR A 261 -7.17 -14.04 -12.06
N ILE A 262 -5.98 -13.47 -11.83
CA ILE A 262 -5.30 -13.53 -10.53
C ILE A 262 -6.06 -12.62 -9.56
N ILE A 263 -6.51 -13.17 -8.43
CA ILE A 263 -7.24 -12.43 -7.42
C ILE A 263 -6.39 -12.37 -6.15
N ILE A 264 -6.13 -11.15 -5.69
CA ILE A 264 -5.45 -10.86 -4.43
C ILE A 264 -6.47 -10.18 -3.52
N LEU A 265 -6.87 -10.87 -2.44
CA LEU A 265 -7.72 -10.31 -1.39
C LEU A 265 -6.86 -10.07 -0.14
N THR A 266 -6.74 -8.81 0.28
CA THR A 266 -5.91 -8.43 1.43
C THR A 266 -6.45 -7.20 2.13
N SER A 267 -5.81 -6.84 3.25
CA SER A 267 -5.97 -5.52 3.88
C SER A 267 -4.75 -4.63 3.64
N ASP A 268 -4.91 -3.33 3.87
CA ASP A 268 -3.82 -2.36 4.04
C ASP A 268 -3.25 -2.40 5.47
N HIS A 269 -4.11 -2.50 6.48
CA HIS A 269 -3.81 -2.71 7.90
C HIS A 269 -5.03 -3.29 8.63
N GLY A 270 -4.91 -3.59 9.91
CA GLY A 270 -6.01 -4.00 10.78
C GLY A 270 -6.64 -2.81 11.51
N GLU A 271 -7.24 -3.07 12.67
CA GLU A 271 -8.00 -2.09 13.44
C GLU A 271 -7.96 -2.44 14.94
N GLU A 272 -7.72 -1.47 15.80
CA GLU A 272 -7.85 -1.65 17.25
C GLU A 272 -9.32 -1.50 17.67
N LEU A 273 -9.80 -2.44 18.47
CA LEU A 273 -11.18 -2.56 18.95
C LEU A 273 -11.19 -2.63 20.49
N LEU A 274 -10.40 -1.75 21.14
CA LEU A 274 -10.17 -1.66 22.60
C LEU A 274 -9.25 -2.72 23.22
N GLU A 275 -8.47 -3.48 22.45
CA GLU A 275 -7.40 -4.34 22.97
C GLU A 275 -6.44 -3.59 23.89
N HIS A 276 -5.92 -2.44 23.44
CA HIS A 276 -4.97 -1.61 24.19
C HIS A 276 -5.55 -0.22 24.51
N GLY A 277 -6.89 -0.12 24.52
CA GLY A 277 -7.65 1.04 24.96
C GLY A 277 -7.93 2.10 23.88
N LEU A 278 -7.60 1.84 22.61
CA LEU A 278 -7.94 2.70 21.48
C LEU A 278 -9.02 2.05 20.60
N ILE A 279 -9.66 2.88 19.76
CA ILE A 279 -10.53 2.41 18.68
C ILE A 279 -10.04 3.04 17.40
N GLY A 280 -9.67 2.21 16.44
CA GLY A 280 -9.15 2.66 15.17
C GLY A 280 -7.68 2.31 14.95
N HIS A 281 -6.97 3.20 14.28
CA HIS A 281 -5.56 3.07 13.93
C HIS A 281 -4.93 4.47 13.85
N ALA A 282 -3.67 4.57 13.41
CA ALA A 282 -2.87 5.79 13.56
C ALA A 282 -3.56 7.08 13.05
N SER A 283 -4.27 7.01 11.92
CA SER A 283 -4.96 8.15 11.31
C SER A 283 -6.22 8.59 12.05
N THR A 284 -6.85 7.70 12.83
CA THR A 284 -8.12 7.97 13.52
C THR A 284 -7.93 8.27 15.00
N THR A 285 -6.91 7.68 15.64
CA THR A 285 -6.60 7.85 17.07
C THR A 285 -5.63 8.99 17.36
N LEU A 286 -4.82 9.41 16.38
CA LEU A 286 -3.64 10.27 16.60
C LEU A 286 -2.61 9.65 17.56
N GLN A 287 -2.68 8.33 17.76
CA GLN A 287 -1.75 7.54 18.53
C GLN A 287 -1.54 6.19 17.81
N GLY A 288 -0.55 6.15 16.92
CA GLY A 288 -0.19 4.99 16.14
C GLY A 288 0.41 3.90 17.03
N THR A 289 -0.11 2.69 16.89
CA THR A 289 0.36 1.47 17.52
C THR A 289 0.82 0.48 16.44
N LEU A 290 1.55 -0.56 16.85
CA LEU A 290 2.11 -1.60 15.96
C LEU A 290 1.81 -3.01 16.53
N PHE A 291 0.68 -3.14 17.21
CA PHE A 291 0.18 -4.42 17.72
C PHE A 291 -0.45 -5.25 16.58
N ASP A 292 -0.59 -6.57 16.78
CA ASP A 292 -1.01 -7.50 15.73
C ASP A 292 -2.48 -7.26 15.31
N GLU A 293 -3.34 -6.68 16.14
CA GLU A 293 -4.67 -6.25 15.71
C GLU A 293 -4.64 -5.14 14.64
N VAL A 294 -3.55 -4.36 14.58
CA VAL A 294 -3.32 -3.33 13.54
C VAL A 294 -2.42 -3.84 12.41
N LEU A 295 -1.53 -4.81 12.66
CA LEU A 295 -0.55 -5.23 11.65
C LEU A 295 -0.86 -6.58 10.98
N ARG A 296 -1.55 -7.50 11.64
CA ARG A 296 -1.79 -8.85 11.11
C ARG A 296 -3.05 -8.88 10.26
N ILE A 297 -2.83 -8.90 8.96
CA ILE A 297 -3.88 -8.72 7.96
C ILE A 297 -4.21 -10.05 7.24
N PRO A 298 -5.42 -10.18 6.67
CA PRO A 298 -5.73 -11.28 5.77
C PRO A 298 -4.91 -11.15 4.49
N LEU A 299 -4.46 -12.28 3.94
CA LEU A 299 -3.98 -12.36 2.56
C LEU A 299 -4.43 -13.70 1.96
N LEU A 300 -5.17 -13.61 0.85
CA LEU A 300 -5.57 -14.75 0.03
C LEU A 300 -5.21 -14.46 -1.42
N ILE A 301 -4.52 -15.41 -2.06
CA ILE A 301 -4.12 -15.29 -3.46
C ILE A 301 -4.67 -16.49 -4.25
N ARG A 302 -5.46 -16.21 -5.28
CA ARG A 302 -5.89 -17.17 -6.30
C ARG A 302 -5.14 -16.92 -7.60
N ILE A 303 -4.54 -17.96 -8.16
CA ILE A 303 -3.91 -17.94 -9.48
C ILE A 303 -4.59 -18.98 -10.35
N PRO A 304 -5.13 -18.62 -11.54
CA PRO A 304 -5.83 -19.58 -12.38
C PRO A 304 -4.94 -20.76 -12.79
N GLY A 305 -5.47 -21.98 -12.66
CA GLY A 305 -4.75 -23.21 -12.96
C GLY A 305 -3.94 -23.78 -11.80
N ILE A 306 -3.84 -23.08 -10.67
CA ILE A 306 -3.25 -23.61 -9.43
C ILE A 306 -4.39 -24.03 -8.47
N PRO A 307 -4.37 -25.25 -7.91
CA PRO A 307 -5.38 -25.69 -6.95
C PRO A 307 -5.45 -24.77 -5.72
N GLY A 308 -6.67 -24.46 -5.25
CA GLY A 308 -6.91 -23.74 -4.01
C GLY A 308 -6.78 -24.61 -2.75
N GLY A 309 -7.02 -24.01 -1.59
CA GLY A 309 -6.99 -24.67 -0.28
C GLY A 309 -5.60 -24.81 0.34
N GLY A 310 -4.57 -24.26 -0.30
CA GLY A 310 -3.22 -24.19 0.25
C GLY A 310 -3.14 -23.25 1.46
N ILE A 311 -2.33 -23.59 2.45
CA ILE A 311 -2.03 -22.73 3.60
C ILE A 311 -0.53 -22.51 3.70
N VAL A 312 -0.13 -21.24 3.74
CA VAL A 312 1.26 -20.82 3.94
C VAL A 312 1.41 -20.25 5.35
N GLU A 313 2.28 -20.89 6.12
CA GLU A 313 2.53 -20.58 7.54
C GLU A 313 3.70 -19.60 7.73
N SER A 314 4.56 -19.42 6.72
CA SER A 314 5.69 -18.49 6.81
C SER A 314 5.24 -17.03 6.89
N ILE A 315 6.12 -16.17 7.39
CA ILE A 315 5.87 -14.72 7.44
C ILE A 315 5.91 -14.18 6.02
N VAL A 316 4.87 -13.43 5.64
CA VAL A 316 4.78 -12.71 4.36
C VAL A 316 4.40 -11.25 4.62
N GLN A 317 4.60 -10.40 3.63
CA GLN A 317 4.26 -8.97 3.71
C GLN A 317 3.66 -8.50 2.39
N PRO A 318 2.83 -7.45 2.35
CA PRO A 318 2.18 -6.96 1.13
C PRO A 318 3.13 -6.72 -0.05
N SER A 319 4.38 -6.33 0.22
CA SER A 319 5.41 -6.11 -0.80
C SER A 319 5.72 -7.35 -1.65
N ASP A 320 5.39 -8.54 -1.16
CA ASP A 320 5.62 -9.82 -1.85
C ASP A 320 4.65 -10.07 -3.00
N VAL A 321 3.54 -9.33 -3.06
CA VAL A 321 2.49 -9.58 -4.04
C VAL A 321 2.96 -9.23 -5.45
N ILE A 322 3.58 -8.07 -5.66
CA ILE A 322 4.09 -7.67 -6.99
C ILE A 322 5.06 -8.69 -7.59
N PRO A 323 6.14 -9.13 -6.90
CA PRO A 323 7.03 -10.13 -7.48
C PRO A 323 6.32 -11.47 -7.73
N THR A 324 5.32 -11.82 -6.91
CA THR A 324 4.46 -13.00 -7.15
C THR A 324 3.67 -12.88 -8.45
N VAL A 325 3.03 -11.73 -8.68
CA VAL A 325 2.24 -11.46 -9.90
C VAL A 325 3.15 -11.49 -11.13
N PHE A 326 4.32 -10.85 -11.05
CA PHE A 326 5.27 -10.84 -12.17
C PHE A 326 5.77 -12.24 -12.51
N GLU A 327 6.14 -13.05 -11.51
CA GLU A 327 6.56 -14.44 -11.75
C GLU A 327 5.42 -15.28 -12.33
N ALA A 328 4.17 -15.09 -11.85
CA ALA A 328 3.01 -15.79 -12.37
C ALA A 328 2.69 -15.43 -13.84
N LEU A 329 3.09 -14.24 -14.29
CA LEU A 329 3.00 -13.80 -15.68
C LEU A 329 4.19 -14.26 -16.54
N GLY A 330 5.20 -14.91 -15.95
CA GLY A 330 6.46 -15.26 -16.62
C GLY A 330 7.33 -14.05 -16.93
N LEU A 331 7.16 -12.95 -16.20
CA LEU A 331 7.91 -11.71 -16.37
C LEU A 331 9.19 -11.70 -15.53
N PRO A 332 10.24 -10.98 -15.98
CA PRO A 332 11.44 -10.80 -15.18
C PRO A 332 11.14 -9.96 -13.92
N PRO A 333 11.90 -10.16 -12.83
CA PRO A 333 11.79 -9.32 -11.64
C PRO A 333 11.92 -7.83 -11.97
N VAL A 334 11.08 -6.99 -11.34
CA VAL A 334 11.17 -5.54 -11.49
C VAL A 334 12.33 -5.01 -10.64
N PRO A 335 13.32 -4.32 -11.23
CA PRO A 335 14.44 -3.76 -10.47
C PRO A 335 13.95 -2.83 -9.37
N GLY A 336 14.50 -2.97 -8.16
CA GLY A 336 14.16 -2.12 -7.01
C GLY A 336 12.92 -2.53 -6.20
N VAL A 337 12.21 -3.60 -6.61
CA VAL A 337 11.26 -4.30 -5.75
C VAL A 337 12.02 -5.04 -4.65
N GLN A 338 11.52 -4.96 -3.41
CA GLN A 338 12.15 -5.55 -2.22
C GLN A 338 11.41 -6.78 -1.68
N GLY A 339 10.15 -6.99 -2.10
CA GLY A 339 9.40 -8.19 -1.78
C GLY A 339 9.99 -9.45 -2.41
N LEU A 340 9.53 -10.60 -1.93
CA LEU A 340 9.92 -11.92 -2.43
C LEU A 340 8.70 -12.62 -3.00
N SER A 341 8.84 -13.30 -4.14
CA SER A 341 7.72 -14.02 -4.74
C SER A 341 7.23 -15.16 -3.86
N LEU A 342 5.91 -15.24 -3.71
CA LEU A 342 5.17 -16.30 -3.01
C LEU A 342 4.78 -17.44 -3.94
N LEU A 343 4.99 -17.29 -5.27
CA LEU A 343 4.57 -18.27 -6.27
C LEU A 343 5.10 -19.68 -5.99
N PRO A 344 6.35 -19.89 -5.53
CA PRO A 344 6.82 -21.24 -5.23
C PRO A 344 6.00 -21.96 -4.16
N ALA A 345 5.54 -21.23 -3.14
CA ALA A 345 4.67 -21.78 -2.09
C ALA A 345 3.24 -22.01 -2.61
N ILE A 346 2.69 -21.07 -3.37
CA ILE A 346 1.35 -21.17 -3.97
C ILE A 346 1.28 -22.37 -4.93
N ALA A 347 2.28 -22.53 -5.79
CA ALA A 347 2.34 -23.59 -6.79
C ALA A 347 2.79 -24.96 -6.23
N GLY A 348 3.18 -25.03 -4.95
CA GLY A 348 3.72 -26.24 -4.32
C GLY A 348 5.07 -26.69 -4.90
N SER A 349 5.80 -25.80 -5.60
CA SER A 349 7.11 -26.08 -6.18
C SER A 349 8.27 -25.84 -5.20
N GLY A 350 8.01 -25.21 -4.06
CA GLY A 350 8.98 -25.01 -2.98
C GLY A 350 8.38 -24.34 -1.74
N PRO A 351 9.18 -24.10 -0.68
CA PRO A 351 8.69 -23.56 0.61
C PRO A 351 8.31 -22.07 0.59
N GLY A 352 8.40 -21.39 -0.57
CA GLY A 352 8.27 -19.93 -0.66
C GLY A 352 9.40 -19.18 0.07
N PRO A 353 9.26 -17.86 0.29
CA PRO A 353 10.28 -17.09 0.96
C PRO A 353 10.37 -17.45 2.44
N ASN A 354 11.59 -17.77 2.88
CA ASN A 354 11.91 -18.02 4.28
C ASN A 354 12.46 -16.74 4.92
N ARG A 355 11.59 -15.75 5.17
CA ARG A 355 11.97 -14.59 5.98
C ARG A 355 11.78 -14.88 7.46
N ARG A 356 12.76 -14.47 8.26
CA ARG A 356 12.69 -14.57 9.72
C ARG A 356 11.89 -13.45 10.36
N TYR A 357 11.92 -12.27 9.75
CA TYR A 357 11.34 -11.05 10.31
C TYR A 357 10.46 -10.33 9.29
N ALA A 358 9.31 -9.82 9.74
CA ALA A 358 8.57 -8.75 9.11
C ALA A 358 8.94 -7.41 9.76
N PHE A 359 8.90 -6.35 8.95
CA PHE A 359 9.18 -4.98 9.38
C PHE A 359 8.00 -4.07 9.09
N SER A 360 7.64 -3.25 10.06
CA SER A 360 6.55 -2.27 9.92
C SER A 360 6.93 -0.95 10.56
N GLU A 361 6.43 0.15 10.02
CA GLU A 361 6.67 1.48 10.58
C GLU A 361 5.46 2.39 10.45
N THR A 362 5.35 3.34 11.38
CA THR A 362 4.31 4.35 11.34
C THR A 362 4.75 5.63 12.04
N THR A 363 4.03 6.70 11.72
CA THR A 363 4.06 7.95 12.50
C THR A 363 2.95 7.90 13.56
N PRO A 364 3.06 8.71 14.64
CA PRO A 364 2.05 8.68 15.71
C PRO A 364 0.62 9.01 15.24
N CYS A 365 0.44 9.69 14.12
CA CYS A 365 -0.86 10.23 13.69
C CYS A 365 -1.23 9.87 12.24
N GLY A 366 -0.45 9.01 11.58
CA GLY A 366 -0.69 8.59 10.20
C GLY A 366 -0.95 9.77 9.26
N TRP A 367 -2.09 9.74 8.58
CA TRP A 367 -2.52 10.81 7.66
C TRP A 367 -2.64 12.19 8.34
N GLN A 368 -2.92 12.24 9.64
CA GLN A 368 -3.17 13.50 10.34
C GLN A 368 -1.89 14.22 10.78
N CYS A 369 -0.73 13.58 10.65
CA CYS A 369 0.54 14.19 11.04
C CYS A 369 0.83 15.46 10.21
N PRO A 370 1.06 16.63 10.85
CA PRO A 370 1.51 17.82 10.16
C PRO A 370 2.89 17.61 9.56
N GLY A 371 3.06 17.93 8.27
CA GLY A 371 4.27 17.60 7.49
C GLY A 371 5.61 18.12 8.04
N ASN A 372 5.59 19.10 8.96
CA ASN A 372 6.81 19.75 9.47
C ASN A 372 7.14 19.52 10.95
N ARG A 373 6.20 19.06 11.82
CA ARG A 373 6.45 18.94 13.27
C ARG A 373 6.75 17.52 13.74
N ASP A 374 6.24 16.50 13.05
CA ASP A 374 6.24 15.11 13.56
C ASP A 374 7.24 14.19 12.84
N LYS A 375 8.30 14.74 12.23
CA LYS A 375 9.47 13.93 11.81
C LYS A 375 10.26 13.39 13.01
N THR A 376 10.03 13.93 14.20
CA THR A 376 10.82 13.62 15.39
C THR A 376 10.44 12.29 16.04
N ILE A 377 9.22 11.78 15.81
CA ILE A 377 8.76 10.50 16.39
C ILE A 377 8.46 9.48 15.30
N ARG A 378 9.05 8.30 15.41
CA ARG A 378 8.76 7.13 14.55
C ARG A 378 8.56 5.90 15.42
N LEU A 379 7.54 5.11 15.07
CA LEU A 379 7.37 3.77 15.61
C LEU A 379 7.81 2.77 14.55
N LYS A 380 8.57 1.76 14.97
CA LYS A 380 9.04 0.66 14.13
C LYS A 380 8.79 -0.66 14.84
N SER A 381 8.56 -1.72 14.08
CA SER A 381 8.47 -3.07 14.61
C SER A 381 9.36 -4.04 13.84
N VAL A 382 9.90 -5.01 14.58
CA VAL A 382 10.49 -6.23 14.03
C VAL A 382 9.68 -7.38 14.60
N ARG A 383 9.10 -8.21 13.73
CA ARG A 383 8.22 -9.31 14.13
C ARG A 383 8.71 -10.62 13.55
N SER A 384 8.97 -11.60 14.41
CA SER A 384 9.11 -13.02 14.05
C SER A 384 7.82 -13.78 14.38
N LEU A 385 7.82 -15.11 14.25
CA LEU A 385 6.68 -15.93 14.69
C LEU A 385 6.57 -16.01 16.22
N GLU A 386 7.67 -15.80 16.95
CA GLU A 386 7.73 -16.00 18.41
C GLU A 386 7.83 -14.68 19.18
N TRP A 387 8.43 -13.66 18.57
CA TRP A 387 8.77 -12.41 19.24
C TRP A 387 8.40 -11.20 18.39
N LYS A 388 7.95 -10.13 19.04
CA LYS A 388 7.84 -8.81 18.43
C LYS A 388 8.50 -7.75 19.28
N LEU A 389 9.40 -6.98 18.66
CA LEU A 389 10.02 -5.81 19.23
C LEU A 389 9.37 -4.56 18.63
N VAL A 390 8.86 -3.67 19.47
CA VAL A 390 8.41 -2.33 19.10
C VAL A 390 9.45 -1.31 19.56
N VAL A 391 9.88 -0.44 18.65
CA VAL A 391 10.87 0.61 18.89
C VAL A 391 10.23 1.96 18.61
N ARG A 392 10.24 2.83 19.62
CA ARG A 392 9.85 4.23 19.47
C ARG A 392 11.11 5.09 19.45
N VAL A 393 11.30 5.83 18.36
CA VAL A 393 12.43 6.72 18.14
C VAL A 393 11.95 8.15 18.29
N GLU A 394 12.55 8.91 19.22
CA GLU A 394 12.33 10.35 19.43
C GLU A 394 13.61 11.14 19.10
N GLU A 395 13.46 12.31 18.48
CA GLU A 395 14.54 13.30 18.23
C GLU A 395 15.85 12.68 17.68
N SER A 396 15.71 11.75 16.73
CA SER A 396 16.80 11.04 16.01
C SER A 396 17.76 10.20 16.86
N THR A 397 17.64 10.17 18.20
CA THR A 397 18.62 9.49 19.06
C THR A 397 18.02 8.76 20.27
N GLN A 398 16.89 9.21 20.80
CA GLN A 398 16.27 8.56 21.96
C GLN A 398 15.42 7.37 21.48
N ARG A 399 15.72 6.18 21.97
CA ARG A 399 14.98 4.96 21.65
C ARG A 399 14.39 4.35 22.91
N THR A 400 13.09 4.09 22.89
CA THR A 400 12.44 3.19 23.85
C THR A 400 11.99 1.92 23.14
N THR A 401 12.04 0.80 23.84
CA THR A 401 11.74 -0.52 23.30
C THR A 401 10.76 -1.26 24.19
N ALA A 402 9.83 -1.99 23.58
CA ALA A 402 8.99 -2.99 24.23
C ALA A 402 9.10 -4.30 23.47
N LEU A 403 9.20 -5.43 24.17
CA LEU A 403 9.30 -6.77 23.58
C LEU A 403 8.14 -7.64 24.06
N TYR A 404 7.47 -8.31 23.14
CA TYR A 404 6.36 -9.21 23.41
C TYR A 404 6.68 -10.64 22.94
N ASP A 405 6.38 -11.62 23.78
CA ASP A 405 6.44 -13.05 23.49
C ASP A 405 5.14 -13.48 22.83
N LEU A 406 5.08 -13.52 21.50
CA LEU A 406 3.86 -13.84 20.76
C LEU A 406 3.37 -15.27 20.96
N LYS A 407 4.24 -16.17 21.44
CA LYS A 407 3.88 -17.57 21.68
C LYS A 407 3.09 -17.72 22.97
N ASN A 408 3.50 -17.02 24.03
CA ASN A 408 2.88 -17.12 25.35
C ASN A 408 1.93 -15.94 25.66
N ASP A 409 2.10 -14.82 24.96
CA ASP A 409 1.31 -13.58 25.07
C ASP A 409 0.95 -13.04 23.67
N PRO A 410 0.07 -13.74 22.92
CA PRO A 410 -0.36 -13.30 21.60
C PRO A 410 -1.18 -12.01 21.61
N ALA A 411 -1.64 -11.57 22.79
CA ALA A 411 -2.37 -10.31 22.98
C ALA A 411 -1.43 -9.13 23.29
N GLU A 412 -0.13 -9.38 23.43
CA GLU A 412 0.90 -8.35 23.56
C GLU A 412 0.66 -7.39 24.73
N ILE A 413 0.33 -7.95 25.88
CA ILE A 413 -0.01 -7.19 27.09
C ILE A 413 1.24 -6.93 27.94
N THR A 414 2.18 -7.86 27.96
CA THR A 414 3.32 -7.84 28.89
C THR A 414 4.62 -7.52 28.16
N ASP A 415 5.19 -6.34 28.43
CA ASP A 415 6.54 -6.01 27.99
C ASP A 415 7.58 -6.81 28.81
N VAL A 416 8.31 -7.68 28.12
CA VAL A 416 9.36 -8.54 28.69
C VAL A 416 10.77 -8.15 28.24
N ALA A 417 10.96 -6.95 27.68
CA ALA A 417 12.26 -6.48 27.16
C ALA A 417 13.37 -6.49 28.23
N GLY A 418 13.04 -6.14 29.48
CA GLY A 418 14.01 -6.08 30.57
C GLY A 418 14.66 -7.43 30.91
N ALA A 419 13.90 -8.52 30.75
CA ALA A 419 14.32 -9.90 31.05
C ALA A 419 14.98 -10.61 29.86
N ASN A 420 14.69 -10.20 28.62
CA ASN A 420 15.13 -10.86 27.39
C ASN A 420 16.04 -9.93 26.55
N ARG A 421 17.11 -9.41 27.19
CA ARG A 421 17.97 -8.38 26.58
C ARG A 421 18.74 -8.87 25.35
N ASP A 422 19.05 -10.16 25.30
CA ASP A 422 19.67 -10.84 24.17
C ASP A 422 18.74 -10.85 22.95
N VAL A 423 17.46 -11.18 23.14
CA VAL A 423 16.43 -11.11 22.09
C VAL A 423 16.25 -9.67 21.60
N VAL A 424 16.18 -8.70 22.51
CA VAL A 424 16.12 -7.27 22.15
C VAL A 424 17.32 -6.86 21.30
N ALA A 425 18.54 -7.22 21.72
CA ALA A 425 19.76 -6.86 20.99
C ALA A 425 19.78 -7.49 19.59
N GLU A 426 19.36 -8.75 19.45
CA GLU A 426 19.27 -9.43 18.17
C GLU A 426 18.27 -8.75 17.22
N MET A 427 17.06 -8.46 17.70
CA MET A 427 16.02 -7.85 16.89
C MET A 427 16.34 -6.39 16.55
N LEU A 428 17.03 -5.65 17.43
CA LEU A 428 17.57 -4.32 17.10
C LEU A 428 18.64 -4.38 16.01
N ALA A 429 19.51 -5.38 16.02
CA ALA A 429 20.48 -5.58 14.96
C ALA A 429 19.80 -5.92 13.63
N ALA A 430 18.73 -6.74 13.65
CA ALA A 430 17.92 -7.02 12.48
C ALA A 430 17.22 -5.76 11.93
N LEU A 431 16.66 -4.92 12.82
CA LEU A 431 16.08 -3.62 12.43
C LEU A 431 17.12 -2.74 11.77
N GLN A 432 18.30 -2.61 12.37
CA GLN A 432 19.38 -1.78 11.83
C GLN A 432 19.82 -2.27 10.45
N ALA A 433 20.00 -3.58 10.26
CA ALA A 433 20.36 -4.16 8.96
C ALA A 433 19.27 -3.89 7.91
N HIS A 434 17.99 -3.99 8.29
CA HIS A 434 16.87 -3.65 7.42
C HIS A 434 16.85 -2.17 7.04
N GLU A 435 17.07 -1.27 8.00
CA GLU A 435 17.20 0.17 7.75
C GLU A 435 18.32 0.44 6.75
N GLU A 436 19.50 -0.16 6.93
CA GLU A 436 20.63 -0.01 6.02
C GLU A 436 20.32 -0.54 4.61
N ALA A 437 19.63 -1.66 4.49
CA ALA A 437 19.22 -2.22 3.20
C ALA A 437 18.18 -1.34 2.48
N ASN A 438 17.23 -0.75 3.19
CA ASN A 438 16.25 0.18 2.60
C ASN A 438 16.91 1.44 2.06
N LEU A 439 17.90 1.95 2.80
CA LEU A 439 18.69 3.10 2.41
C LEU A 439 19.51 2.82 1.14
N GLU A 440 20.10 1.64 1.06
CA GLU A 440 20.80 1.17 -0.13
C GLU A 440 19.87 1.07 -1.34
N ALA A 441 18.70 0.46 -1.16
CA ALA A 441 17.71 0.33 -2.23
C ALA A 441 17.21 1.69 -2.74
N ALA A 442 17.00 2.64 -1.84
CA ALA A 442 16.62 4.01 -2.18
C ALA A 442 17.71 4.70 -3.00
N TRP A 443 18.98 4.57 -2.59
CA TRP A 443 20.13 5.11 -3.31
C TRP A 443 20.25 4.52 -4.72
N GLN A 444 20.14 3.21 -4.87
CA GLN A 444 20.21 2.55 -6.19
C GLN A 444 19.05 2.96 -7.12
N GLY A 445 17.87 3.28 -6.56
CA GLY A 445 16.77 3.87 -7.33
C GLY A 445 17.18 5.19 -7.98
N ILE A 446 17.81 6.06 -7.20
CA ILE A 446 18.30 7.36 -7.65
C ILE A 446 19.40 7.19 -8.70
N GLU A 447 20.37 6.31 -8.49
CA GLU A 447 21.44 6.06 -9.47
C GLU A 447 20.89 5.60 -10.82
N ARG A 448 19.89 4.71 -10.84
CA ARG A 448 19.24 4.25 -12.07
C ARG A 448 18.57 5.40 -12.82
N THR A 449 17.91 6.30 -12.10
CA THR A 449 17.32 7.50 -12.69
C THR A 449 18.37 8.39 -13.31
N ILE A 450 19.43 8.71 -12.57
CA ILE A 450 20.51 9.56 -13.07
C ILE A 450 21.06 8.96 -14.36
N ALA A 451 21.31 7.64 -14.37
CA ALA A 451 21.80 6.93 -15.54
C ALA A 451 20.81 6.99 -16.71
N HIS A 452 19.51 6.78 -16.47
CA HIS A 452 18.48 6.83 -17.50
C HIS A 452 18.34 8.23 -18.12
N ARG A 453 18.23 9.27 -17.30
CA ARG A 453 18.18 10.67 -17.78
C ARG A 453 19.47 11.05 -18.49
N ALA A 454 20.63 10.64 -17.99
CA ALA A 454 21.92 10.85 -18.65
C ALA A 454 22.02 10.16 -20.02
N GLN A 455 21.42 8.97 -20.19
CA GLN A 455 21.33 8.32 -21.49
C GLN A 455 20.42 9.10 -22.45
N ASN A 456 19.25 9.53 -21.98
CA ASN A 456 18.31 10.31 -22.79
C ASN A 456 18.89 11.69 -23.17
N MET A 457 19.66 12.32 -22.30
CA MET A 457 20.36 13.58 -22.56
C MET A 457 21.31 13.53 -23.76
N ARG A 458 21.86 12.35 -24.09
CA ARG A 458 22.72 12.17 -25.27
C ARG A 458 21.96 12.31 -26.58
N LEU A 459 20.63 12.16 -26.55
CA LEU A 459 19.72 12.29 -27.68
C LEU A 459 19.21 13.73 -27.88
N LEU A 460 19.40 14.59 -26.88
CA LEU A 460 18.97 16.00 -26.90
C LEU A 460 19.98 16.90 -27.61
N ASP A 461 19.50 18.02 -28.15
CA ASP A 461 20.36 19.07 -28.68
C ASP A 461 21.16 19.77 -27.57
N ARG A 462 22.09 20.65 -27.94
CA ARG A 462 23.03 21.25 -26.97
C ARG A 462 22.34 22.18 -25.96
N GLY A 463 21.26 22.86 -26.36
CA GLY A 463 20.50 23.76 -25.50
C GLY A 463 19.62 22.99 -24.53
N GLU A 464 18.90 21.99 -25.04
CA GLU A 464 18.04 21.08 -24.27
C GLU A 464 18.87 20.26 -23.27
N ARG A 465 20.02 19.74 -23.69
CA ARG A 465 20.96 19.01 -22.82
C ARG A 465 21.47 19.85 -21.66
N SER A 466 21.71 21.14 -21.88
CA SER A 466 22.20 22.05 -20.83
C SER A 466 21.09 22.36 -19.82
N ALA A 467 19.85 22.50 -20.27
CA ALA A 467 18.68 22.71 -19.40
C ALA A 467 18.32 21.46 -18.58
N GLU A 468 18.33 20.28 -19.21
CA GLU A 468 18.08 19.00 -18.55
C GLU A 468 19.16 18.70 -17.50
N ALA A 469 20.43 18.97 -17.82
CA ALA A 469 21.52 18.77 -16.87
C ALA A 469 21.48 19.74 -15.69
N ALA A 470 21.07 21.00 -15.90
CA ALA A 470 20.85 21.95 -14.81
C ALA A 470 19.73 21.49 -13.88
N THR A 471 18.61 21.03 -14.46
CA THR A 471 17.47 20.47 -13.71
C THR A 471 17.90 19.25 -12.89
N LEU A 472 18.65 18.32 -13.50
CA LEU A 472 19.15 17.12 -12.81
C LEU A 472 20.15 17.48 -11.70
N CYS A 473 20.99 18.50 -11.88
CA CYS A 473 21.87 18.99 -10.82
C CYS A 473 21.10 19.60 -9.64
N ASP A 474 20.06 20.40 -9.91
CA ASP A 474 19.21 21.00 -8.87
C ASP A 474 18.41 19.92 -8.12
N GLU A 475 17.87 18.93 -8.83
CA GLU A 475 17.21 17.76 -8.25
C GLU A 475 18.18 16.93 -7.40
N LEU A 476 19.43 16.73 -7.86
CA LEU A 476 20.43 16.00 -7.08
C LEU A 476 20.91 16.78 -5.87
N ALA A 477 21.00 18.10 -5.94
CA ALA A 477 21.28 18.94 -4.79
C ALA A 477 20.13 18.87 -3.76
N MET A 478 18.89 18.86 -4.23
CA MET A 478 17.70 18.66 -3.40
C MET A 478 17.63 17.25 -2.81
N LEU A 479 17.90 16.20 -3.58
CA LEU A 479 17.99 14.82 -3.10
C LEU A 479 19.12 14.67 -2.09
N ARG A 480 20.28 15.27 -2.36
CA ARG A 480 21.42 15.33 -1.42
C ARG A 480 21.02 16.01 -0.10
N TYR A 481 20.27 17.11 -0.15
CA TYR A 481 19.72 17.77 1.03
C TYR A 481 18.67 16.91 1.76
N VAL A 482 17.73 16.31 1.01
CA VAL A 482 16.69 15.43 1.55
C VAL A 482 17.32 14.20 2.21
N PHE A 483 18.34 13.59 1.63
CA PHE A 483 19.07 12.48 2.24
C PHE A 483 19.86 12.93 3.46
N ARG A 484 20.50 14.10 3.43
CA ARG A 484 21.16 14.66 4.62
C ARG A 484 20.19 14.87 5.77
N VAL A 485 18.96 15.30 5.49
CA VAL A 485 17.95 15.65 6.49
C VAL A 485 17.11 14.44 6.94
N GLN A 486 16.74 13.56 6.01
CA GLN A 486 15.88 12.41 6.27
C GLN A 486 16.67 11.14 6.62
N ASN A 487 17.90 11.02 6.12
CA ASN A 487 18.75 9.82 6.26
C ASN A 487 20.25 10.17 6.53
N PRO A 488 20.56 10.94 7.58
CA PRO A 488 21.90 11.52 7.82
C PRO A 488 23.04 10.50 7.88
N SER A 489 22.80 9.29 8.41
CA SER A 489 23.81 8.22 8.52
C SER A 489 24.27 7.64 7.17
N VAL A 490 23.50 7.82 6.10
CA VAL A 490 23.82 7.37 4.74
C VAL A 490 24.53 8.47 3.98
N PHE A 491 24.09 9.71 4.19
CA PHE A 491 24.77 10.87 3.66
C PHE A 491 26.25 10.90 4.06
N ASP A 492 26.53 10.65 5.35
CA ASP A 492 27.91 10.66 5.86
C ASP A 492 28.75 9.52 5.26
N ARG A 493 28.20 8.30 5.19
CA ARG A 493 28.91 7.11 4.65
C ARG A 493 29.14 7.17 3.14
N ARG A 494 28.25 7.81 2.38
CA ARG A 494 28.31 7.91 0.91
C ARG A 494 28.73 9.28 0.40
N SER A 495 29.28 10.14 1.26
CA SER A 495 29.76 11.49 0.88
C SER A 495 30.66 11.50 -0.36
N ASN A 496 31.50 10.46 -0.52
CA ASN A 496 32.35 10.28 -1.71
C ASN A 496 31.59 9.84 -2.97
N ASP A 497 30.54 9.02 -2.83
CA ASP A 497 29.71 8.55 -3.96
C ASP A 497 28.87 9.70 -4.53
N TRP A 498 28.35 10.59 -3.67
CA TRP A 498 27.69 11.83 -4.07
C TRP A 498 28.61 12.74 -4.90
N ALA A 499 29.86 12.91 -4.45
CA ALA A 499 30.85 13.70 -5.15
C ALA A 499 31.20 13.09 -6.53
N ALA A 500 31.27 11.75 -6.61
CA ALA A 500 31.53 11.03 -7.86
C ALA A 500 30.34 11.10 -8.85
N ALA A 501 29.11 10.91 -8.37
CA ALA A 501 27.89 11.00 -9.19
C ALA A 501 27.70 12.41 -9.76
N LEU A 502 27.88 13.45 -8.92
CA LEU A 502 27.91 14.83 -9.37
C LEU A 502 29.05 15.02 -10.38
N GLY A 503 30.28 14.62 -10.05
CA GLY A 503 31.45 14.73 -10.93
C GLY A 503 31.25 14.12 -12.32
N GLY A 504 30.60 12.95 -12.39
CA GLY A 504 30.24 12.29 -13.66
C GLY A 504 29.24 13.09 -14.48
N LEU A 505 28.25 13.72 -13.84
CA LEU A 505 27.31 14.62 -14.51
C LEU A 505 27.99 15.88 -15.05
N TRP A 506 28.86 16.53 -14.28
CA TRP A 506 29.63 17.69 -14.74
C TRP A 506 30.45 17.38 -16.00
N SER A 507 30.94 16.15 -16.15
CA SER A 507 31.67 15.71 -17.34
C SER A 507 30.81 15.60 -18.61
N LEU A 508 29.50 15.37 -18.46
CA LEU A 508 28.55 15.25 -19.57
C LEU A 508 28.08 16.61 -20.13
N VAL A 509 28.11 17.67 -19.31
CA VAL A 509 27.69 19.03 -19.68
C VAL A 509 28.80 19.83 -20.35
N GLY A 510 30.06 19.41 -20.21
CA GLY A 510 31.22 19.99 -20.90
C GLY A 510 31.69 21.37 -20.39
N ASN A 511 30.96 21.97 -19.45
CA ASN A 511 31.39 23.12 -18.64
C ASN A 511 30.57 23.17 -17.35
N LYS A 512 31.17 23.64 -16.25
CA LYS A 512 30.40 24.03 -15.05
C LYS A 512 29.44 25.16 -15.44
N PRO A 513 28.10 25.01 -15.40
CA PRO A 513 27.28 26.17 -15.56
C PRO A 513 27.41 27.04 -14.29
N ASN A 514 27.37 28.36 -14.47
CA ASN A 514 27.49 29.36 -13.40
C ASN A 514 26.22 29.39 -12.52
N TYR A 515 25.81 28.26 -11.95
CA TYR A 515 24.71 28.21 -10.99
C TYR A 515 25.27 28.19 -9.57
N TRP A 516 24.95 29.26 -8.86
CA TRP A 516 25.39 29.62 -7.50
C TRP A 516 25.01 28.62 -6.40
N VAL A 517 24.32 27.51 -6.71
CA VAL A 517 23.74 26.61 -5.69
C VAL A 517 24.71 25.49 -5.27
N CYS A 518 25.79 25.23 -6.03
CA CYS A 518 26.68 24.09 -5.74
C CYS A 518 27.96 24.42 -4.95
N GLU A 519 28.32 25.69 -4.75
CA GLU A 519 29.57 26.04 -4.03
C GLU A 519 29.40 26.27 -2.52
N GLU A 520 28.17 26.41 -2.01
CA GLU A 520 27.86 26.56 -0.57
C GLU A 520 27.09 25.37 0.07
N LEU A 521 26.85 24.26 -0.67
CA LEU A 521 26.20 23.02 -0.20
C LEU A 521 27.13 21.81 -0.24
#